data_AF-A0A934LWI7-F1
#
_entry.id   AF-A0A934LWI7-F1
#
_cell.length_a   1.000
_cell.length_b   1.000
_cell.length_c   1.000
_cell.angle_alpha   90.00
_cell.angle_beta   90.00
_cell.angle_gamma   90.00
#
_symmetry.space_group_name_H-M   'P 1'
#
loop_
_entity.id
_entity.type
_entity.pdbx_description
1 polymer ?
#
loop_
_entity_poly.entity_id
_entity_poly.type
_entity_poly.pdbx_seq_one_letter_code
_entity_poly.pdbx_strand_id
1 'polypeptide(L)'
;MMNRSRPVFIALLALLLIGGLALTACGEDKKSDVPPSIVITVRAEPVATLLPGCKTEEMVAWYEVASTLIFTFKNESQAALELSAVEVPPIIGRLTELRDAVGSQPAPECASMAHNAIMLYMRQILEAYQSFTNGDISKDEQTMAVNAAINEIDNTIGPLLSGTQASLEQRLREERATQEASGGS
;
A
#
# COMPACT_ATOMS: atom_id res chain seq x y z
N MET A 1 37.32 24.72 -87.24
CA MET A 1 36.13 23.86 -87.05
C MET A 1 35.97 23.66 -85.55
N MET A 2 35.01 24.35 -84.92
CA MET A 2 33.77 23.75 -84.37
C MET A 2 34.10 22.55 -83.45
N ASN A 3 33.77 22.52 -82.16
CA ASN A 3 32.48 22.91 -81.59
C ASN A 3 32.57 23.12 -80.06
N ARG A 4 31.98 24.24 -79.60
CA ARG A 4 31.63 24.54 -78.20
C ARG A 4 30.42 23.71 -77.80
N SER A 5 30.41 23.13 -76.60
CA SER A 5 29.22 22.78 -75.77
C SER A 5 29.71 21.90 -74.61
N ARG A 6 29.48 22.10 -73.31
CA ARG A 6 28.65 22.98 -72.47
C ARG A 6 29.18 22.80 -71.03
N PRO A 7 29.72 23.81 -70.31
CA PRO A 7 29.99 23.71 -68.87
C PRO A 7 28.77 24.15 -68.02
N VAL A 8 27.56 24.05 -68.56
CA VAL A 8 26.33 24.59 -67.94
C VAL A 8 25.59 23.54 -67.10
N PHE A 9 25.82 22.24 -67.34
CA PHE A 9 25.14 21.17 -66.62
C PHE A 9 25.68 20.92 -65.20
N ILE A 10 26.93 21.30 -64.92
CA ILE A 10 27.56 21.08 -63.60
C ILE A 10 27.18 22.20 -62.62
N ALA A 11 26.95 23.42 -63.12
CA ALA A 11 26.59 24.57 -62.28
C ALA A 11 25.13 24.52 -61.76
N LEU A 12 24.22 23.83 -62.47
CA LEU A 12 22.82 23.70 -62.07
C LEU A 12 22.57 22.57 -61.05
N LEU A 13 23.45 21.58 -60.97
CA LEU A 13 23.39 20.51 -59.95
C LEU A 13 23.97 20.95 -58.60
N ALA A 14 24.88 21.92 -58.58
CA ALA A 14 25.45 22.48 -57.34
C ALA A 14 24.51 23.49 -56.64
N LEU A 15 23.64 24.17 -57.39
CA LEU A 15 22.68 25.15 -56.85
C LEU A 15 21.40 24.52 -56.27
N LEU A 16 21.13 23.25 -56.60
CA LEU A 16 20.02 22.47 -56.02
C LEU A 16 20.36 21.81 -54.67
N LEU A 17 21.62 21.88 -54.22
CA LEU A 17 22.07 21.30 -52.94
C LEU A 17 22.00 22.27 -51.74
N ILE A 18 21.59 23.53 -51.94
CA ILE A 18 21.68 24.58 -50.91
C ILE A 18 20.30 24.93 -50.27
N GLY A 19 19.21 24.32 -50.73
CA GLY A 19 17.84 24.79 -50.42
C GLY A 19 16.93 23.84 -49.63
N GLY A 20 17.45 22.96 -48.76
CA GLY A 20 16.58 21.98 -48.11
C GLY A 20 17.18 21.15 -46.99
N LEU A 21 17.82 21.78 -46.00
CA LEU A 21 18.05 21.17 -44.68
C LEU A 21 17.46 22.08 -43.60
N ALA A 22 16.16 22.32 -43.73
CA ALA A 22 15.33 22.73 -42.61
C ALA A 22 15.10 21.50 -41.73
N LEU A 23 15.69 21.51 -40.54
CA LEU A 23 15.18 20.88 -39.30
C LEU A 23 14.40 19.56 -39.49
N THR A 24 15.13 18.49 -39.83
CA THR A 24 14.82 17.20 -39.22
C THR A 24 15.91 16.94 -38.20
N ALA A 25 15.75 17.55 -37.03
CA ALA A 25 16.19 16.89 -35.83
C ALA A 25 15.46 15.54 -35.79
N CYS A 26 16.04 14.51 -36.42
CA CYS A 26 15.94 13.17 -35.88
C CYS A 26 16.73 13.23 -34.57
N GLY A 27 16.13 13.87 -33.55
CA GLY A 27 16.25 13.27 -32.24
C GLY A 27 15.77 11.85 -32.46
N GLU A 28 16.64 10.86 -32.27
CA GLU A 28 16.13 9.62 -31.74
C GLU A 28 15.18 10.07 -30.62
N ASP A 29 13.88 9.86 -30.81
CA ASP A 29 13.04 9.55 -29.69
C ASP A 29 13.74 8.33 -29.08
N LYS A 30 14.71 8.60 -28.19
CA LYS A 30 14.99 7.75 -27.06
C LYS A 30 13.63 7.70 -26.39
N LYS A 31 12.82 6.76 -26.87
CA LYS A 31 11.66 6.23 -26.21
C LYS A 31 12.14 6.13 -24.78
N SER A 32 11.66 7.05 -23.96
CA SER A 32 12.18 7.23 -22.62
C SER A 32 12.07 5.85 -21.98
N ASP A 33 13.19 5.15 -21.85
CA ASP A 33 13.28 3.86 -21.15
C ASP A 33 13.05 4.07 -19.65
N VAL A 34 12.84 5.31 -19.22
CA VAL A 34 12.19 5.62 -17.96
C VAL A 34 10.77 5.06 -18.07
N PRO A 35 10.45 3.95 -17.36
CA PRO A 35 9.08 3.50 -17.24
C PRO A 35 8.26 4.72 -16.78
N PRO A 36 7.02 4.92 -17.27
CA PRO A 36 6.18 5.94 -16.68
C PRO A 36 6.21 5.72 -15.17
N SER A 37 6.74 6.68 -14.40
CA SER A 37 6.66 6.62 -12.96
C SER A 37 5.18 6.72 -12.66
N ILE A 38 4.53 5.57 -12.51
CA ILE A 38 3.15 5.53 -12.04
C ILE A 38 3.30 5.99 -10.60
N VAL A 39 3.09 7.27 -10.34
CA VAL A 39 3.05 7.79 -8.98
C VAL A 39 1.81 7.18 -8.37
N ILE A 40 2.00 6.08 -7.62
CA ILE A 40 0.91 5.40 -6.95
C ILE A 40 0.62 6.20 -5.70
N THR A 41 -0.48 6.93 -5.67
CA THR A 41 -0.92 7.60 -4.42
C THR A 41 -1.89 6.70 -3.68
N VAL A 42 -1.53 6.27 -2.48
CA VAL A 42 -2.43 5.54 -1.59
C VAL A 42 -3.58 6.48 -1.16
N ARG A 43 -4.81 5.96 -1.17
CA ARG A 43 -6.01 6.72 -0.76
C ARG A 43 -5.98 7.05 0.74
N ALA A 44 -6.61 8.16 1.13
CA ALA A 44 -6.87 8.49 2.53
C ALA A 44 -7.64 7.37 3.25
N GLU A 45 -7.30 7.15 4.52
CA GLU A 45 -7.90 6.13 5.38
C GLU A 45 -9.36 6.47 5.75
N PRO A 46 -10.26 5.47 5.84
CA PRO A 46 -11.58 5.67 6.42
C PRO A 46 -11.48 5.95 7.91
N VAL A 47 -12.38 6.80 8.42
CA VAL A 47 -12.51 7.05 9.87
C VAL A 47 -13.37 5.95 10.48
N ALA A 48 -12.81 5.24 11.45
CA ALA A 48 -13.53 4.18 12.16
C ALA A 48 -14.76 4.73 12.89
N THR A 49 -15.84 3.96 12.87
CA THR A 49 -16.99 4.22 13.74
C THR A 49 -16.65 3.75 15.15
N LEU A 50 -16.66 4.67 16.11
CA LEU A 50 -16.44 4.31 17.51
C LEU A 50 -17.76 3.89 18.17
N LEU A 51 -17.79 2.68 18.74
CA LEU A 51 -18.90 2.19 19.53
C LEU A 51 -18.70 2.58 21.00
N PRO A 52 -19.69 3.21 21.65
CA PRO A 52 -19.52 3.71 23.02
C PRO A 52 -19.37 2.56 24.02
N GLY A 53 -18.37 2.69 24.90
CA GLY A 53 -18.08 1.72 25.94
C GLY A 53 -17.27 0.50 25.47
N CYS A 54 -17.38 -0.58 26.24
CA CYS A 54 -16.64 -1.82 26.02
C CYS A 54 -17.53 -3.02 26.33
N LYS A 55 -18.53 -3.24 25.47
CA LYS A 55 -19.31 -4.47 25.54
C LYS A 55 -18.49 -5.62 24.98
N THR A 56 -18.56 -6.75 25.67
CA THR A 56 -17.78 -7.93 25.32
C THR A 56 -18.13 -8.48 23.94
N GLU A 57 -19.41 -8.51 23.59
CA GLU A 57 -19.89 -8.94 22.27
C GLU A 57 -19.34 -8.07 21.13
N GLU A 58 -19.29 -6.75 21.32
CA GLU A 58 -18.77 -5.79 20.34
C GLU A 58 -17.25 -5.92 20.20
N MET A 59 -16.54 -6.14 21.31
CA MET A 59 -15.10 -6.38 21.33
C MET A 59 -14.72 -7.71 20.66
N VAL A 60 -15.46 -8.78 20.92
CA VAL A 60 -15.24 -10.08 20.26
C VAL A 60 -15.53 -9.98 18.77
N ALA A 61 -16.65 -9.37 18.37
CA ALA A 61 -17.01 -9.20 16.97
C ALA A 61 -15.97 -8.35 16.22
N TRP A 62 -15.54 -7.23 16.80
CA TRP A 62 -14.44 -6.43 16.24
C TRP A 62 -13.17 -7.26 16.11
N TYR A 63 -12.78 -7.98 17.17
CA TYR A 63 -11.55 -8.75 17.20
C TYR A 63 -11.53 -9.85 16.13
N GLU A 64 -12.59 -10.65 15.99
CA GLU A 64 -12.66 -11.75 15.03
C GLU A 64 -12.51 -11.27 13.58
N VAL A 65 -13.23 -10.21 13.22
CA VAL A 65 -13.19 -9.65 11.86
C VAL A 65 -11.88 -8.92 11.61
N ALA A 66 -11.48 -8.01 12.51
CA ALA A 66 -10.29 -7.20 12.34
C ALA A 66 -9.03 -8.08 12.31
N SER A 67 -8.88 -9.04 13.23
CA SER A 67 -7.70 -9.91 13.27
C SER A 67 -7.52 -10.74 12.01
N THR A 68 -8.61 -11.26 11.44
CA THR A 68 -8.58 -12.01 10.18
C THR A 68 -8.07 -11.12 9.04
N LEU A 69 -8.64 -9.92 8.89
CA LEU A 69 -8.23 -8.96 7.86
C LEU A 69 -6.78 -8.49 8.05
N ILE A 70 -6.37 -8.23 9.29
CA ILE A 70 -5.01 -7.82 9.63
C ILE A 70 -4.01 -8.94 9.31
N PHE A 71 -4.33 -10.19 9.65
CA PHE A 71 -3.49 -11.33 9.33
C PHE A 71 -3.34 -11.52 7.82
N THR A 72 -4.43 -11.39 7.06
CA THR A 72 -4.38 -11.41 5.59
C THR A 72 -3.50 -10.28 5.05
N PHE A 73 -3.68 -9.04 5.52
CA PHE A 73 -2.86 -7.90 5.13
C PHE A 73 -1.37 -8.14 5.39
N LYS A 74 -1.02 -8.64 6.57
CA LYS A 74 0.37 -8.94 6.95
C LYS A 74 0.99 -9.99 6.04
N ASN A 75 0.29 -11.11 5.82
CA ASN A 75 0.80 -12.19 4.99
C ASN A 75 0.96 -11.77 3.53
N GLU A 76 -0.03 -11.07 2.98
CA GLU A 76 0.05 -10.54 1.61
C GLU A 76 1.18 -9.51 1.48
N SER A 77 1.40 -8.68 2.51
CA SER A 77 2.55 -7.77 2.57
C SER A 77 3.87 -8.56 2.57
N GLN A 78 4.09 -9.49 3.51
CA GLN A 78 5.33 -10.25 3.57
C GLN A 78 5.63 -11.00 2.27
N ALA A 79 4.62 -11.63 1.67
CA ALA A 79 4.78 -12.30 0.38
C ALA A 79 5.19 -11.33 -0.74
N ALA A 80 4.72 -10.08 -0.69
CA ALA A 80 5.03 -9.06 -1.68
C ALA A 80 6.47 -8.51 -1.58
N LEU A 81 7.20 -8.79 -0.49
CA LEU A 81 8.62 -8.40 -0.36
C LEU A 81 9.52 -9.08 -1.40
N GLU A 82 9.12 -10.25 -1.89
CA GLU A 82 9.89 -10.97 -2.92
C GLU A 82 9.73 -10.36 -4.32
N LEU A 83 8.69 -9.54 -4.53
CA LEU A 83 8.38 -8.95 -5.83
C LEU A 83 9.39 -7.88 -6.25
N SER A 84 9.45 -7.62 -7.56
CA SER A 84 10.16 -6.47 -8.12
C SER A 84 9.29 -5.20 -8.08
N ALA A 85 9.92 -4.03 -8.23
CA ALA A 85 9.21 -2.74 -8.22
C ALA A 85 8.10 -2.62 -9.30
N VAL A 86 8.20 -3.38 -10.40
CA VAL A 86 7.20 -3.39 -11.47
C VAL A 86 6.00 -4.28 -11.13
N GLU A 87 6.16 -5.26 -10.24
CA GLU A 87 5.13 -6.24 -9.85
C GLU A 87 4.37 -5.84 -8.58
N VAL A 88 4.93 -4.94 -7.77
CA VAL A 88 4.31 -4.42 -6.54
C VAL A 88 3.05 -3.56 -6.76
N PRO A 89 2.91 -2.73 -7.82
CA PRO A 89 1.78 -1.80 -7.96
C PRO A 89 0.37 -2.42 -7.84
N PRO A 90 0.08 -3.59 -8.46
CA PRO A 90 -1.21 -4.25 -8.27
C PRO A 90 -1.46 -4.69 -6.82
N ILE A 91 -0.40 -5.06 -6.09
CA ILE A 91 -0.50 -5.48 -4.69
C ILE A 91 -0.81 -4.30 -3.76
N ILE A 92 -0.28 -3.11 -4.03
CA ILE A 92 -0.60 -1.91 -3.24
C ILE A 92 -2.11 -1.64 -3.23
N GLY A 93 -2.79 -1.81 -4.37
CA GLY A 93 -4.25 -1.67 -4.45
C GLY A 93 -4.98 -2.65 -3.53
N ARG A 94 -4.60 -3.93 -3.60
CA ARG A 94 -5.15 -4.99 -2.74
C ARG A 94 -4.89 -4.76 -1.25
N LEU A 95 -3.67 -4.37 -0.88
CA LEU A 95 -3.32 -4.04 0.50
C LEU A 95 -4.10 -2.80 0.99
N THR A 96 -4.33 -1.82 0.13
CA THR A 96 -5.16 -0.64 0.44
C THR A 96 -6.60 -1.05 0.73
N GLU A 97 -7.18 -1.94 -0.07
CA GLU A 97 -8.54 -2.48 0.19
C GLU A 97 -8.63 -3.20 1.53
N LEU A 98 -7.63 -4.01 1.89
CA LEU A 98 -7.58 -4.70 3.18
C LEU A 98 -7.46 -3.71 4.35
N ARG A 99 -6.60 -2.70 4.25
CA ARG A 99 -6.51 -1.63 5.25
C ARG A 99 -7.85 -0.89 5.40
N ASP A 100 -8.48 -0.53 4.29
CA ASP A 100 -9.76 0.19 4.32
C ASP A 100 -10.88 -0.68 4.91
N ALA A 101 -10.86 -1.99 4.63
CA ALA A 101 -11.79 -2.95 5.24
C ALA A 101 -11.59 -3.06 6.75
N VAL A 102 -10.34 -3.02 7.24
CA VAL A 102 -10.05 -2.93 8.69
C VAL A 102 -10.57 -1.62 9.25
N GLY A 103 -10.18 -0.47 8.68
CA GLY A 103 -10.57 0.85 9.18
C GLY A 103 -12.08 1.13 9.14
N SER A 104 -12.82 0.40 8.31
CA SER A 104 -14.28 0.48 8.25
C SER A 104 -14.98 -0.37 9.33
N GLN A 105 -14.24 -1.22 10.06
CA GLN A 105 -14.83 -1.99 11.15
C GLN A 105 -15.18 -1.06 12.32
N PRO A 106 -16.40 -1.15 12.87
CA PRO A 106 -16.73 -0.46 14.10
C PRO A 106 -15.83 -0.94 15.24
N ALA A 107 -15.11 -0.01 15.87
CA ALA A 107 -14.20 -0.32 16.98
C ALA A 107 -14.84 0.13 18.31
N PRO A 108 -14.93 -0.73 19.33
CA PRO A 108 -15.33 -0.27 20.66
C PRO A 108 -14.30 0.70 21.23
N GLU A 109 -14.74 1.64 22.07
CA GLU A 109 -13.86 2.66 22.66
C GLU A 109 -12.63 2.06 23.35
N CYS A 110 -12.79 0.91 24.02
CA CYS A 110 -11.67 0.22 24.68
C CYS A 110 -10.62 -0.36 23.72
N ALA A 111 -10.97 -0.55 22.44
CA ALA A 111 -10.06 -0.99 21.39
C ALA A 111 -9.64 0.16 20.45
N SER A 112 -10.10 1.39 20.68
CA SER A 112 -9.85 2.53 19.78
C SER A 112 -8.36 2.84 19.59
N MET A 113 -7.58 2.86 20.68
CA MET A 113 -6.14 3.11 20.64
C MET A 113 -5.42 2.05 19.81
N ALA A 114 -5.78 0.79 20.02
CA ALA A 114 -5.27 -0.35 19.29
C ALA A 114 -5.59 -0.28 17.79
N HIS A 115 -6.86 -0.04 17.49
CA HIS A 115 -7.34 0.10 16.13
C HIS A 115 -6.57 1.18 15.38
N ASN A 116 -6.41 2.35 16.00
CA ASN A 116 -5.65 3.46 15.41
C ASN A 116 -4.17 3.13 15.23
N ALA A 117 -3.54 2.43 16.17
CA ALA A 117 -2.14 1.99 16.06
C ALA A 117 -1.97 0.98 14.90
N ILE A 118 -2.87 0.01 14.77
CA ILE A 118 -2.86 -0.94 13.65
C ILE A 118 -2.99 -0.22 12.31
N MET A 119 -3.95 0.72 12.20
CA MET A 119 -4.15 1.52 10.99
C MET A 119 -2.90 2.33 10.62
N LEU A 120 -2.25 2.94 11.61
CA LEU A 120 -0.99 3.65 11.43
C LEU A 120 0.10 2.75 10.84
N TYR A 121 0.30 1.55 11.37
CA TYR A 121 1.33 0.63 10.87
C TYR A 121 0.99 0.05 9.50
N MET A 122 -0.28 -0.20 9.21
CA MET A 122 -0.72 -0.57 7.86
C MET A 122 -0.42 0.54 6.84
N ARG A 123 -0.62 1.81 7.21
CA ARG A 123 -0.21 2.93 6.36
C ARG A 123 1.29 2.94 6.13
N GLN A 124 2.11 2.78 7.17
CA GLN A 124 3.57 2.77 7.02
C GLN A 124 4.05 1.66 6.07
N ILE A 125 3.41 0.49 6.10
CA ILE A 125 3.69 -0.61 5.16
C ILE A 125 3.37 -0.18 3.73
N LEU A 126 2.19 0.40 3.48
CA LEU A 126 1.81 0.90 2.15
C LEU A 126 2.74 2.02 1.65
N GLU A 127 3.15 2.94 2.52
CA GLU A 127 4.11 4.01 2.21
C GLU A 127 5.49 3.44 1.83
N ALA A 128 5.95 2.38 2.50
CA ALA A 128 7.19 1.70 2.15
C ALA A 128 7.10 1.06 0.75
N TYR A 129 6.00 0.35 0.44
CA TYR A 129 5.79 -0.17 -0.92
C TYR A 129 5.75 0.94 -1.98
N GLN A 130 5.01 2.02 -1.71
CA GLN A 130 4.92 3.16 -2.60
C GLN A 130 6.29 3.80 -2.86
N SER A 131 7.06 4.03 -1.80
CA SER A 131 8.40 4.62 -1.88
C SER A 131 9.37 3.73 -2.68
N PHE A 132 9.29 2.40 -2.48
CA PHE A 132 10.07 1.45 -3.27
C PHE A 132 9.67 1.48 -4.75
N THR A 133 8.36 1.47 -5.06
CA THR A 133 7.88 1.52 -6.46
C THR A 133 8.25 2.82 -7.16
N ASN A 134 8.34 3.92 -6.43
CA ASN A 134 8.75 5.23 -6.96
C ASN A 134 10.28 5.37 -7.09
N GLY A 135 11.05 4.44 -6.52
CA GLY A 135 12.52 4.50 -6.51
C GLY A 135 13.11 5.42 -5.43
N ASP A 136 12.30 5.82 -4.44
CA ASP A 136 12.72 6.68 -3.33
C ASP A 136 13.56 5.91 -2.28
N ILE A 137 13.34 4.60 -2.17
CA ILE A 137 14.09 3.71 -1.27
C ILE A 137 14.50 2.42 -1.97
N SER A 138 15.55 1.77 -1.46
CA SER A 138 16.01 0.46 -1.91
C SER A 138 15.11 -0.69 -1.44
N LYS A 139 15.28 -1.88 -2.05
CA LYS A 139 14.57 -3.11 -1.64
C LYS A 139 14.87 -3.52 -0.20
N ASP A 140 16.11 -3.32 0.26
CA ASP A 140 16.50 -3.64 1.64
C ASP A 140 15.84 -2.69 2.64
N GLU A 141 15.81 -1.39 2.33
CA GLU A 141 15.11 -0.38 3.15
C GLU A 141 13.61 -0.65 3.22
N GLN A 142 12.99 -1.01 2.10
CA GLN A 142 11.59 -1.45 2.05
C GLN A 142 11.36 -2.67 2.96
N THR A 143 12.19 -3.70 2.82
CA THR A 143 12.11 -4.94 3.59
C THR A 143 12.22 -4.67 5.10
N MET A 144 13.17 -3.82 5.49
CA MET A 144 13.32 -3.42 6.89
C MET A 144 12.10 -2.66 7.41
N ALA A 145 11.60 -1.68 6.65
CA ALA A 145 10.44 -0.87 7.04
C ALA A 145 9.16 -1.71 7.20
N VAL A 146 8.88 -2.59 6.23
CA VAL A 146 7.70 -3.47 6.27
C VAL A 146 7.79 -4.44 7.45
N ASN A 147 8.93 -5.09 7.64
CA ASN A 147 9.10 -6.03 8.76
C ASN A 147 9.02 -5.34 10.12
N ALA A 148 9.57 -4.13 10.26
CA ALA A 148 9.46 -3.34 11.48
C ALA A 148 7.99 -3.03 11.81
N ALA A 149 7.22 -2.51 10.84
CA ALA A 149 5.81 -2.21 11.04
C ALA A 149 4.97 -3.47 11.32
N ILE A 150 5.29 -4.60 10.68
CA ILE A 150 4.65 -5.90 10.97
C ILE A 150 4.88 -6.35 12.40
N ASN A 151 6.12 -6.24 12.90
CA ASN A 151 6.45 -6.58 14.28
C ASN A 151 5.68 -5.68 15.26
N GLU A 152 5.52 -4.40 14.94
CA GLU A 152 4.73 -3.49 15.75
C GLU A 152 3.23 -3.84 15.75
N ILE A 153 2.67 -4.30 14.63
CA ILE A 153 1.31 -4.84 14.58
C ILE A 153 1.18 -6.05 15.50
N ASP A 154 2.13 -6.99 15.47
CA ASP A 154 2.11 -8.17 16.34
C ASP A 154 2.21 -7.81 17.82
N ASN A 155 3.10 -6.87 18.15
CA ASN A 155 3.26 -6.34 19.50
C ASN A 155 2.05 -5.55 19.98
N THR A 156 1.25 -5.00 19.07
CA THR A 156 -0.02 -4.31 19.40
C THR A 156 -1.15 -5.32 19.61
N ILE A 157 -1.29 -6.30 18.72
CA ILE A 157 -2.39 -7.29 18.77
C ILE A 157 -2.22 -8.28 19.92
N GLY A 158 -1.01 -8.76 20.20
CA GLY A 158 -0.74 -9.77 21.23
C GLY A 158 -1.24 -9.39 22.64
N PRO A 159 -0.94 -8.18 23.15
CA PRO A 159 -1.46 -7.69 24.43
C PRO A 159 -2.97 -7.47 24.43
N LEU A 160 -3.56 -7.00 23.33
CA LEU A 160 -5.01 -6.81 23.24
C LEU A 160 -5.75 -8.14 23.25
N LEU A 161 -5.19 -9.14 22.61
CA LEU A 161 -5.68 -10.50 22.63
C LEU A 161 -5.70 -11.07 24.04
N SER A 162 -4.57 -10.92 24.73
CA SER A 162 -4.41 -11.40 26.10
C SER A 162 -5.33 -10.64 27.07
N GLY A 163 -5.49 -9.32 26.89
CA GLY A 163 -6.38 -8.48 27.69
C GLY A 163 -7.87 -8.73 27.41
N THR A 164 -8.25 -8.89 26.15
CA THR A 164 -9.62 -9.21 25.71
C THR A 164 -10.03 -10.59 26.23
N GLN A 165 -9.15 -11.58 26.10
CA GLN A 165 -9.40 -12.92 26.62
C GLN A 165 -9.53 -12.92 28.14
N ALA A 166 -8.63 -12.24 28.86
CA ALA A 166 -8.72 -12.12 30.32
C ALA A 166 -10.02 -11.43 30.77
N SER A 167 -10.45 -10.37 30.05
CA SER A 167 -11.69 -9.64 30.34
C SER A 167 -12.94 -10.48 30.05
N LEU A 168 -12.93 -11.23 28.94
CA LEU A 168 -13.99 -12.17 28.58
C LEU A 168 -14.11 -13.29 29.63
N GLU A 169 -12.99 -13.91 30.03
CA GLU A 169 -12.95 -14.96 31.04
C GLU A 169 -13.39 -14.47 32.42
N GLN A 170 -13.11 -13.21 32.76
CA GLN A 170 -13.59 -12.61 34.01
C GLN A 170 -15.10 -12.39 33.97
N ARG A 171 -15.65 -11.82 32.89
CA ARG A 171 -17.10 -11.59 32.77
C ARG A 171 -17.91 -12.87 32.71
N LEU A 172 -17.42 -13.90 32.01
CA LEU A 172 -18.06 -15.22 32.00
C LEU A 172 -18.07 -15.87 33.40
N ARG A 173 -17.07 -15.58 34.25
CA ARG A 173 -17.06 -16.01 35.65
C ARG A 173 -18.10 -15.26 36.48
N GLU A 174 -18.19 -13.94 36.30
CA GLU A 174 -19.17 -13.10 36.99
C GLU A 174 -20.61 -13.45 36.61
N GLU A 175 -20.88 -13.72 35.32
CA GLU A 175 -22.19 -14.16 34.83
C GLU A 175 -22.60 -15.53 35.41
N ARG A 176 -21.68 -16.51 35.45
CA ARG A 176 -21.95 -17.81 36.08
C ARG A 176 -22.25 -17.67 37.57
N ALA A 177 -21.44 -16.89 38.30
CA ALA A 177 -21.67 -16.65 39.72
C ALA A 177 -23.03 -15.98 39.99
N THR A 178 -23.45 -15.08 39.10
CA THR A 178 -24.76 -14.41 39.20
C THR A 178 -25.92 -15.38 38.87
N GLN A 179 -25.77 -16.23 37.86
CA GLN A 179 -26.77 -17.24 37.50
C GLN A 179 -26.94 -18.28 38.62
N GLU A 180 -25.84 -18.77 39.20
CA GLU A 180 -25.87 -19.69 40.36
C GLU A 180 -26.54 -19.07 41.57
N ALA A 181 -26.29 -17.77 41.84
CA ALA A 181 -26.95 -17.04 42.93
C ALA A 181 -28.46 -16.84 42.69
N SER A 182 -28.90 -16.72 41.44
CA SER A 182 -30.30 -16.48 41.07
C SER A 182 -31.15 -17.75 40.88
N GLY A 183 -30.54 -18.90 40.59
CA GLY A 183 -31.23 -20.18 40.36
C GLY A 183 -31.36 -21.08 41.59
N GLY A 184 -30.77 -20.69 42.72
CA GLY A 184 -30.80 -21.43 43.98
C GLY A 184 -31.85 -20.98 45.00
N SER A 185 -32.85 -20.19 44.60
CA SER A 185 -33.99 -19.75 45.45
C SER A 185 -35.26 -20.56 45.20
#